data_AF-A0A0F6IJA0-F1
#
_entry.id   AF-A0A0F6IJA0-F1
#
_cell.length_a   1.000
_cell.length_b   1.000
_cell.length_c   1.000
_cell.angle_alpha   90.00
_cell.angle_beta   90.00
_cell.angle_gamma   90.00
#
_symmetry.space_group_name_H-M   'P 1'
#
loop_
_entity.id
_entity.type
_entity.pdbx_description
1 polymer ?
#
loop_
_entity_poly.entity_id
_entity_poly.type
_entity_poly.pdbx_seq_one_letter_code
_entity_poly.pdbx_strand_id
1 'polypeptide(L)'
;MPQHLDGKLNPILYVFKAFPTLFSFFIIFALPSLKQKKLFFIGIAFGMFLFAIINSIATLVYLEPPYYGKAYHFFYKMEYNSPGITILASMLPIVLFCFNGYLLKIDKKLNWQNVFFLFVFLISLSVSFLFSARTFFFLIIANIIILVLIRLWKIYSIPNKGIYYKFIIGFLILFVSCSSIYFFLKETYIGQRIMNGIYSEKLNHHVDYWNTIKKDFFIYPKITIGSEYTFWYHNIFFDSHKTSGPITALILYIYSVFIFLIALKKSLKRDYRSFRYFHFYICFIPYLMTTIPWESSESQMVALFAGLGALITTVDDQTPEM
;
A
#
# COMPACT_ATOMS: atom_id res chain seq x y z
N MET A 1 23.31 -19.00 -0.58
CA MET A 1 22.34 -17.98 -1.07
C MET A 1 22.24 -18.11 -2.58
N PRO A 2 21.06 -18.02 -3.20
CA PRO A 2 20.96 -18.00 -4.66
C PRO A 2 21.78 -16.83 -5.25
N GLN A 3 22.38 -17.02 -6.43
CA GLN A 3 23.36 -16.11 -7.06
C GLN A 3 22.88 -14.65 -7.27
N HIS A 4 21.58 -14.36 -7.13
CA HIS A 4 21.03 -13.00 -7.17
C HIS A 4 21.17 -12.22 -5.85
N LEU A 5 21.53 -12.89 -4.75
CA LEU A 5 21.80 -12.29 -3.44
C LEU A 5 23.28 -11.98 -3.20
N ASP A 6 24.16 -12.29 -4.16
CA ASP A 6 25.61 -12.08 -4.06
C ASP A 6 26.03 -10.59 -4.19
N GLY A 7 25.06 -9.66 -4.13
CA GLY A 7 25.31 -8.21 -4.11
C GLY A 7 25.92 -7.62 -5.39
N LYS A 8 26.29 -8.44 -6.38
CA LYS A 8 26.74 -7.98 -7.70
C LYS A 8 25.54 -7.43 -8.49
N LEU A 9 25.29 -6.15 -8.28
CA LEU A 9 24.34 -5.36 -9.07
C LEU A 9 24.76 -5.41 -10.53
N ASN A 10 23.92 -6.01 -11.40
CA ASN A 10 24.04 -5.82 -12.83
C ASN A 10 23.53 -4.39 -13.16
N PRO A 11 24.41 -3.44 -13.53
CA PRO A 11 24.02 -2.03 -13.69
C PRO A 11 22.95 -1.86 -14.76
N ILE A 12 23.01 -2.66 -15.82
CA ILE A 12 22.05 -2.64 -16.93
C ILE A 12 20.66 -3.02 -16.43
N LEU A 13 20.55 -4.14 -15.70
CA LEU A 13 19.27 -4.59 -15.14
C LEU A 13 18.67 -3.53 -14.19
N TYR A 14 19.50 -2.85 -13.40
CA TYR A 14 19.05 -1.82 -12.49
C TYR A 14 18.53 -0.57 -13.22
N VAL A 15 19.24 -0.10 -14.24
CA VAL A 15 18.80 1.02 -15.09
C VAL A 15 17.45 0.69 -15.75
N PHE A 16 17.28 -0.53 -16.28
CA PHE A 16 16.00 -0.94 -16.86
C PHE A 16 14.86 -1.01 -15.83
N LYS A 17 15.14 -1.42 -14.59
CA LYS A 17 14.14 -1.38 -13.51
C LYS A 17 13.83 0.04 -13.01
N ALA A 18 14.71 1.01 -13.24
CA ALA A 18 14.49 2.42 -12.88
C ALA A 18 13.60 3.15 -13.90
N PHE A 19 13.59 2.73 -15.17
CA PHE A 19 12.78 3.36 -16.22
C PHE A 19 11.29 3.44 -15.90
N PRO A 20 10.60 2.39 -15.41
CA PRO A 20 9.20 2.48 -15.00
C PRO A 20 8.95 3.59 -13.96
N THR A 21 9.89 3.82 -13.04
CA THR A 21 9.77 4.88 -12.03
C THR A 21 9.85 6.26 -12.67
N LEU A 22 10.82 6.47 -13.54
CA LEU A 22 11.02 7.73 -14.25
C LEU A 22 9.85 8.04 -15.20
N PHE A 23 9.44 7.05 -16.00
CA PHE A 23 8.33 7.20 -16.94
C PHE A 23 6.98 7.39 -16.25
N SER A 24 6.75 6.72 -15.10
CA SER A 24 5.51 6.92 -14.34
C SER A 24 5.28 8.39 -13.96
N PHE A 25 6.33 9.06 -13.47
CA PHE A 25 6.27 10.48 -13.13
C PHE A 25 6.05 11.35 -14.38
N PHE A 26 6.91 11.21 -15.39
CA PHE A 26 6.88 12.08 -16.57
C PHE A 26 5.62 11.91 -17.42
N ILE A 27 5.11 10.68 -17.57
CA ILE A 27 3.88 10.43 -18.31
C ILE A 27 2.69 11.08 -17.59
N ILE A 28 2.55 10.88 -16.27
CA ILE A 28 1.45 11.52 -15.51
C ILE A 28 1.56 13.04 -15.57
N PHE A 29 2.78 13.58 -15.52
CA PHE A 29 3.01 15.01 -15.67
C PHE A 29 2.56 15.53 -17.04
N ALA A 30 2.91 14.82 -18.12
CA ALA A 30 2.63 15.22 -19.50
C ALA A 30 1.17 15.04 -19.94
N LEU A 31 0.40 14.15 -19.27
CA LEU A 31 -1.00 13.91 -19.64
C LEU A 31 -1.86 15.17 -19.41
N PRO A 32 -2.61 15.64 -20.42
CA PRO A 32 -3.32 16.93 -20.35
C PRO A 32 -4.55 16.93 -19.44
N SER A 33 -5.25 15.80 -19.28
CA SER A 33 -6.50 15.76 -18.52
C SER A 33 -6.41 14.95 -17.23
N LEU A 34 -7.22 15.34 -16.23
CA LEU A 34 -7.30 14.65 -14.96
C LEU A 34 -7.71 13.18 -15.13
N LYS A 35 -8.63 12.92 -16.06
CA LYS A 35 -9.13 11.59 -16.36
C LYS A 35 -8.04 10.69 -16.90
N GLN A 36 -7.22 11.21 -17.83
CA GLN A 36 -6.09 10.48 -18.37
C GLN A 36 -5.04 10.19 -17.29
N LYS A 37 -4.68 11.18 -16.46
CA LYS A 37 -3.76 10.99 -15.33
C LYS A 37 -4.20 9.88 -14.39
N LYS A 38 -5.49 9.89 -14.00
CA LYS A 38 -6.08 8.85 -13.14
C LYS A 38 -6.12 7.48 -13.81
N LEU A 39 -6.52 7.41 -15.08
CA LEU A 39 -6.59 6.15 -15.82
C LEU A 39 -5.22 5.52 -16.00
N PHE A 40 -4.19 6.33 -16.29
CA PHE A 40 -2.82 5.85 -16.38
C PHE A 40 -2.32 5.32 -15.03
N PHE A 41 -2.58 6.06 -13.95
CA PHE A 41 -2.24 5.61 -12.59
C PHE A 41 -2.96 4.31 -12.20
N ILE A 42 -4.25 4.19 -12.52
CA ILE A 42 -5.03 2.94 -12.34
C ILE A 42 -4.45 1.82 -13.22
N GLY A 43 -4.01 2.14 -14.44
CA GLY A 43 -3.36 1.20 -15.36
C GLY A 43 -2.08 0.59 -14.79
N ILE A 44 -1.23 1.40 -14.14
CA ILE A 44 -0.05 0.91 -13.42
C ILE A 44 -0.46 -0.11 -12.35
N ALA A 45 -1.41 0.26 -11.48
CA ALA A 45 -1.89 -0.62 -10.42
C ALA A 45 -2.57 -1.88 -10.97
N PHE A 46 -3.23 -1.79 -12.13
CA PHE A 46 -3.83 -2.93 -12.81
C PHE A 46 -2.78 -3.91 -13.36
N GLY A 47 -1.69 -3.40 -13.94
CA GLY A 47 -0.55 -4.23 -14.34
C GLY A 47 0.07 -4.97 -13.16
N MET A 48 0.23 -4.31 -12.01
CA MET A 48 0.69 -4.92 -10.76
C MET A 48 -0.26 -6.05 -10.31
N PHE A 49 -1.56 -5.79 -10.35
CA PHE A 49 -2.59 -6.74 -9.95
C PHE A 49 -2.63 -7.98 -10.86
N LEU A 50 -2.57 -7.81 -12.19
CA LEU A 50 -2.49 -8.93 -13.13
C LEU A 50 -1.25 -9.79 -12.90
N PHE A 51 -0.10 -9.14 -12.70
CA PHE A 51 1.14 -9.83 -12.39
C PHE A 51 1.01 -10.64 -11.08
N ALA A 52 0.36 -10.09 -10.06
CA ALA A 52 0.11 -10.80 -8.82
C ALA A 52 -0.79 -12.02 -9.03
N ILE A 53 -1.84 -11.92 -9.84
CA ILE A 53 -2.72 -13.06 -10.17
C ILE A 53 -1.93 -14.18 -10.87
N ILE A 54 -1.18 -13.84 -11.92
CA ILE A 54 -0.42 -14.83 -12.70
C ILE A 54 0.55 -15.59 -11.79
N ASN A 55 1.29 -14.89 -10.94
CA ASN A 55 2.23 -15.55 -10.03
C ASN A 55 1.54 -16.28 -8.86
N SER A 56 0.35 -15.84 -8.44
CA SER A 56 -0.45 -16.59 -7.46
C SER A 56 -0.91 -17.93 -8.04
N ILE A 57 -1.42 -17.93 -9.27
CA ILE A 57 -1.80 -19.15 -9.98
C ILE A 57 -0.58 -20.05 -10.21
N ALA A 58 0.53 -19.48 -10.67
CA ALA A 58 1.76 -20.24 -10.86
C ALA A 58 2.25 -20.85 -9.54
N THR A 59 2.15 -20.12 -8.42
CA THR A 59 2.48 -20.65 -7.09
C THR A 59 1.63 -21.86 -6.73
N LEU A 60 0.31 -21.80 -6.96
CA LEU A 60 -0.60 -22.92 -6.70
C LEU A 60 -0.33 -24.15 -7.59
N VAL A 61 0.23 -23.95 -8.79
CA VAL A 61 0.52 -25.03 -9.74
C VAL A 61 1.88 -25.68 -9.48
N TYR A 62 2.88 -24.87 -9.09
CA TYR A 62 4.28 -25.31 -9.05
C TYR A 62 4.85 -25.52 -7.64
N LEU A 63 4.18 -25.03 -6.60
CA LEU A 63 4.63 -25.17 -5.21
C LEU A 63 3.56 -25.84 -4.35
N GLU A 64 4.00 -26.56 -3.33
CA GLU A 64 3.14 -27.12 -2.29
C GLU A 64 2.97 -26.13 -1.12
N PRO A 65 1.81 -26.12 -0.44
CA PRO A 65 1.62 -25.30 0.74
C PRO A 65 2.53 -25.75 1.90
N PRO A 66 2.88 -24.86 2.86
CA PRO A 66 2.41 -23.49 3.01
C PRO A 66 3.18 -22.46 2.16
N TYR A 67 2.46 -21.47 1.63
CA TYR A 67 3.00 -20.42 0.73
C TYR A 67 3.53 -19.18 1.46
N TYR A 68 3.48 -19.14 2.79
CA TYR A 68 4.00 -18.00 3.54
C TYR A 68 5.53 -17.91 3.36
N GLY A 69 6.02 -16.77 2.87
CA GLY A 69 7.44 -16.56 2.54
C GLY A 69 7.90 -17.21 1.23
N LYS A 70 7.02 -17.89 0.49
CA LYS A 70 7.35 -18.62 -0.75
C LYS A 70 6.32 -18.36 -1.85
N ALA A 71 6.79 -17.94 -3.00
CA ALA A 71 6.00 -17.81 -4.21
C ALA A 71 6.79 -18.26 -5.44
N TYR A 72 6.09 -18.61 -6.50
CA TYR A 72 6.69 -18.98 -7.79
C TYR A 72 6.58 -17.83 -8.79
N HIS A 73 7.71 -17.43 -9.35
CA HIS A 73 7.77 -16.39 -10.37
C HIS A 73 7.57 -17.02 -11.75
N PHE A 74 6.42 -16.80 -12.38
CA PHE A 74 6.05 -17.43 -13.66
C PHE A 74 7.07 -17.18 -14.79
N PHE A 75 7.51 -15.94 -14.97
CA PHE A 75 8.43 -15.59 -16.08
C PHE A 75 9.86 -16.09 -15.87
N TYR A 76 10.41 -15.96 -14.66
CA TYR A 76 11.77 -16.40 -14.34
C TYR A 76 11.84 -17.87 -13.92
N LYS A 77 10.69 -18.54 -13.77
CA LYS A 77 10.58 -19.95 -13.38
C LYS A 77 11.35 -20.30 -12.10
N MET A 78 11.28 -19.45 -11.09
CA MET A 78 12.04 -19.58 -9.84
C MET A 78 11.21 -19.21 -8.61
N GLU A 79 11.59 -19.74 -7.46
CA GLU A 79 11.04 -19.34 -6.16
C GLU A 79 11.51 -17.94 -5.74
N TYR A 80 10.62 -17.19 -5.09
CA TYR A 80 10.89 -15.89 -4.52
C TYR A 80 9.97 -15.59 -3.33
N ASN A 81 10.17 -14.42 -2.70
CA ASN A 81 9.45 -14.05 -1.49
C ASN A 81 7.99 -13.62 -1.80
N SER A 82 7.01 -14.29 -1.17
CA SER A 82 5.58 -14.00 -1.40
C SER A 82 5.04 -12.64 -0.95
N PRO A 83 5.63 -11.90 0.02
CA PRO A 83 5.21 -10.53 0.35
C PRO A 83 5.11 -9.63 -0.88
N GLY A 84 6.03 -9.76 -1.84
CA GLY A 84 6.00 -9.02 -3.09
C GLY A 84 4.68 -9.18 -3.85
N ILE A 85 4.16 -10.41 -4.00
CA ILE A 85 2.87 -10.67 -4.66
C ILE A 85 1.73 -9.94 -3.96
N THR A 86 1.70 -10.02 -2.63
CA THR A 86 0.57 -9.51 -1.85
C THR A 86 0.50 -8.00 -1.86
N ILE A 87 1.66 -7.34 -1.91
CA ILE A 87 1.77 -5.89 -2.11
C ILE A 87 1.23 -5.51 -3.49
N LEU A 88 1.64 -6.23 -4.54
CA LEU A 88 1.16 -5.96 -5.90
C LEU A 88 -0.36 -6.18 -6.06
N ALA A 89 -0.90 -7.23 -5.45
CA ALA A 89 -2.33 -7.53 -5.47
C ALA A 89 -3.16 -6.45 -4.77
N SER A 90 -2.64 -5.85 -3.69
CA SER A 90 -3.39 -4.94 -2.84
C SER A 90 -3.44 -3.49 -3.36
N MET A 91 -2.59 -3.08 -4.30
CA MET A 91 -2.58 -1.68 -4.76
C MET A 91 -3.84 -1.28 -5.51
N LEU A 92 -4.27 -2.07 -6.50
CA LEU A 92 -5.44 -1.74 -7.32
C LEU A 92 -6.72 -1.53 -6.51
N PRO A 93 -7.15 -2.44 -5.59
CA PRO A 93 -8.35 -2.19 -4.81
C PRO A 93 -8.23 -0.93 -3.95
N ILE A 94 -7.05 -0.62 -3.41
CA ILE A 94 -6.85 0.60 -2.60
C ILE A 94 -6.97 1.86 -3.47
N VAL A 95 -6.36 1.85 -4.66
CA VAL A 95 -6.47 2.96 -5.63
C VAL A 95 -7.94 3.18 -5.99
N LEU A 96 -8.66 2.12 -6.39
CA LEU A 96 -10.07 2.20 -6.77
C LEU A 96 -10.94 2.67 -5.59
N PHE A 97 -10.69 2.14 -4.39
CA PHE A 97 -11.40 2.51 -3.17
C PHE A 97 -11.28 4.02 -2.89
N CYS A 98 -10.05 4.55 -2.95
CA CYS A 98 -9.77 5.96 -2.69
C CYS A 98 -10.28 6.86 -3.81
N PHE A 99 -10.03 6.52 -5.09
CA PHE A 99 -10.26 7.42 -6.21
C PHE A 99 -11.72 7.53 -6.62
N ASN A 100 -12.50 6.45 -6.48
CA ASN A 100 -13.94 6.48 -6.75
C ASN A 100 -14.73 7.17 -5.62
N GLY A 101 -14.08 7.45 -4.49
CA GLY A 101 -14.68 8.20 -3.38
C GLY A 101 -15.74 7.41 -2.63
N TYR A 102 -15.54 6.09 -2.50
CA TYR A 102 -16.45 5.21 -1.78
C TYR A 102 -16.64 5.62 -0.32
N LEU A 103 -15.65 6.25 0.32
CA LEU A 103 -15.79 6.84 1.65
C LEU A 103 -16.78 8.02 1.72
N LEU A 104 -16.97 8.75 0.62
CA LEU A 104 -17.60 10.07 0.62
C LEU A 104 -18.94 10.12 -0.15
N LYS A 105 -19.14 9.26 -1.16
CA LYS A 105 -20.29 9.31 -2.09
C LYS A 105 -21.01 7.96 -2.23
N ILE A 106 -21.53 7.43 -1.11
CA ILE A 106 -22.18 6.10 -1.08
C ILE A 106 -23.64 6.13 -1.59
N ASP A 107 -24.21 7.31 -1.86
CA ASP A 107 -25.64 7.44 -2.22
C ASP A 107 -25.95 7.07 -3.69
N LYS A 108 -25.00 6.48 -4.43
CA LYS A 108 -25.21 6.09 -5.84
C LYS A 108 -25.56 4.60 -5.97
N LYS A 109 -26.52 4.30 -6.85
CA LYS A 109 -26.86 2.93 -7.28
C LYS A 109 -25.60 2.16 -7.72
N LEU A 110 -25.63 0.83 -7.55
CA LEU A 110 -24.59 -0.08 -8.02
C LEU A 110 -24.34 0.18 -9.52
N ASN A 111 -23.14 0.63 -9.86
CA ASN A 111 -22.70 0.80 -11.25
C ASN A 111 -21.61 -0.23 -11.59
N TRP A 112 -21.27 -0.36 -12.87
CA TRP A 112 -20.21 -1.27 -13.33
C TRP A 112 -18.85 -1.05 -12.64
N GLN A 113 -18.53 0.18 -12.25
CA GLN A 113 -17.30 0.48 -11.51
C GLN A 113 -17.29 -0.15 -10.12
N ASN A 114 -18.45 -0.20 -9.46
CA ASN A 114 -18.61 -0.86 -8.16
C ASN A 114 -18.48 -2.38 -8.28
N VAL A 115 -19.07 -2.96 -9.33
CA VAL A 115 -18.95 -4.39 -9.62
C VAL A 115 -17.49 -4.76 -9.88
N PHE A 116 -16.81 -3.98 -10.73
CA PHE A 116 -15.39 -4.16 -11.00
C PHE A 116 -14.53 -4.04 -9.73
N PHE A 117 -14.78 -3.02 -8.89
CA PHE A 117 -14.09 -2.87 -7.61
C PHE A 117 -14.30 -4.09 -6.71
N LEU A 118 -15.54 -4.56 -6.55
CA LEU A 118 -15.84 -5.73 -5.71
C LEU A 118 -15.10 -6.97 -6.21
N PHE A 119 -15.07 -7.20 -7.52
CA PHE A 119 -14.34 -8.31 -8.12
C PHE A 119 -12.83 -8.24 -7.82
N VAL A 120 -12.21 -7.08 -8.07
CA VAL A 120 -10.80 -6.84 -7.77
C VAL A 120 -10.50 -7.01 -6.27
N PHE A 121 -11.38 -6.49 -5.42
CA PHE A 121 -11.24 -6.55 -3.97
C PHE A 121 -11.28 -7.99 -3.46
N LEU A 122 -12.22 -8.81 -3.96
CA LEU A 122 -12.34 -10.23 -3.59
C LEU A 122 -11.12 -11.04 -4.02
N ILE A 123 -10.60 -10.83 -5.23
CA ILE A 123 -9.36 -11.50 -5.67
C ILE A 123 -8.19 -11.09 -4.77
N SER A 124 -8.07 -9.80 -4.46
CA SER A 124 -6.98 -9.28 -3.61
C SER A 124 -7.05 -9.85 -2.20
N LEU A 125 -8.26 -10.03 -1.66
CA LEU A 125 -8.51 -10.73 -0.41
C LEU A 125 -8.05 -12.19 -0.49
N SER A 126 -8.44 -12.93 -1.55
CA SER A 126 -8.05 -14.32 -1.75
C SER A 126 -6.53 -14.49 -1.86
N VAL A 127 -5.85 -13.63 -2.62
CA VAL A 127 -4.38 -13.64 -2.72
C VAL A 127 -3.74 -13.32 -1.36
N SER A 128 -4.27 -12.34 -0.63
CA SER A 128 -3.76 -11.99 0.70
C SER A 128 -3.98 -13.12 1.72
N PHE A 129 -5.09 -13.86 1.61
CA PHE A 129 -5.34 -15.06 2.40
C PHE A 129 -4.34 -16.18 2.06
N LEU A 130 -4.18 -16.47 0.77
CA LEU A 130 -3.28 -17.51 0.26
C LEU A 130 -1.86 -17.38 0.81
N PHE A 131 -1.35 -16.14 0.83
CA PHE A 131 0.00 -15.84 1.31
C PHE A 131 0.05 -15.36 2.76
N SER A 132 -1.08 -15.37 3.46
CA SER A 132 -1.19 -14.89 4.85
C SER A 132 -0.64 -13.47 5.07
N ALA A 133 -0.86 -12.55 4.13
CA ALA A 133 -0.38 -11.17 4.23
C ALA A 133 -1.27 -10.32 5.13
N ARG A 134 -0.70 -9.72 6.17
CA ARG A 134 -1.42 -8.97 7.21
C ARG A 134 -1.77 -7.53 6.83
N THR A 135 -0.91 -6.85 6.06
CA THR A 135 -0.99 -5.41 5.81
C THR A 135 -2.31 -5.02 5.14
N PHE A 136 -2.78 -5.83 4.18
CA PHE A 136 -4.04 -5.57 3.49
C PHE A 136 -5.25 -5.67 4.43
N PHE A 137 -5.33 -6.70 5.28
CA PHE A 137 -6.41 -6.83 6.26
C PHE A 137 -6.38 -5.73 7.31
N PHE A 138 -5.19 -5.34 7.79
CA PHE A 138 -5.04 -4.21 8.70
C PHE A 138 -5.63 -2.93 8.10
N LEU A 139 -5.31 -2.63 6.84
CA LEU A 139 -5.84 -1.46 6.13
C LEU A 139 -7.34 -1.55 5.89
N ILE A 140 -7.88 -2.73 5.59
CA ILE A 140 -9.32 -2.95 5.44
C ILE A 140 -10.03 -2.66 6.77
N ILE A 141 -9.54 -3.21 7.89
CA ILE A 141 -10.11 -2.99 9.21
C ILE A 141 -10.09 -1.49 9.55
N ALA A 142 -8.96 -0.81 9.35
CA ALA A 142 -8.84 0.62 9.60
C ALA A 142 -9.84 1.44 8.76
N ASN A 143 -10.00 1.10 7.48
CA ASN A 143 -10.96 1.77 6.60
C ASN A 143 -12.42 1.48 6.97
N ILE A 144 -12.74 0.26 7.42
CA ILE A 144 -14.06 -0.09 7.93
C ILE A 144 -14.39 0.74 9.18
N ILE A 145 -13.44 0.88 10.11
CA ILE A 145 -13.63 1.70 11.31
C ILE A 145 -13.93 3.16 10.92
N ILE A 146 -13.14 3.75 10.01
CA ILE A 146 -13.36 5.11 9.53
C ILE A 146 -14.74 5.25 8.85
N LEU A 147 -15.13 4.30 8.01
CA LEU A 147 -16.44 4.28 7.36
C LEU A 147 -17.57 4.24 8.38
N VAL A 148 -17.46 3.38 9.41
CA VAL A 148 -18.45 3.27 10.50
C VAL A 148 -18.57 4.60 11.23
N LEU A 149 -17.45 5.25 11.59
CA LEU A 149 -17.46 6.55 12.26
C LEU A 149 -18.12 7.64 11.41
N ILE A 150 -17.82 7.71 10.11
CA ILE A 150 -18.46 8.66 9.18
C ILE A 150 -19.97 8.41 9.10
N ARG A 151 -20.40 7.13 9.07
CA ARG A 151 -21.82 6.78 9.02
C ARG A 151 -22.55 7.13 10.31
N LEU A 152 -21.95 6.85 11.46
CA LEU A 152 -22.49 7.24 12.75
C LEU A 152 -22.64 8.76 12.82
N TRP A 153 -21.61 9.53 12.45
CA TRP A 153 -21.68 10.99 12.40
C TRP A 153 -22.85 11.49 11.55
N LYS A 154 -23.03 10.94 10.34
CA LYS A 154 -24.16 11.28 9.47
C LYS A 154 -25.51 10.98 10.13
N ILE A 155 -25.67 9.82 10.78
CA ILE A 155 -26.90 9.44 11.47
C ILE A 155 -27.21 10.40 12.63
N TYR A 156 -26.22 10.72 13.45
CA TYR A 156 -26.38 11.63 14.58
C TYR A 156 -26.68 13.07 14.14
N SER A 157 -26.21 13.47 12.96
CA SER A 157 -26.45 14.79 12.37
C SER A 157 -27.85 14.99 11.77
N ILE A 158 -28.70 13.96 11.67
CA ILE A 158 -30.06 14.10 11.11
C ILE A 158 -30.97 14.80 12.14
N PRO A 159 -31.49 16.01 11.89
CA PRO A 159 -32.24 16.77 12.90
C PRO A 159 -33.59 16.13 13.26
N ASN A 160 -34.30 15.57 12.28
CA ASN A 160 -35.70 15.13 12.43
C ASN A 160 -35.87 13.69 12.92
N LYS A 161 -34.85 13.07 13.52
CA LYS A 161 -34.90 11.69 14.03
C LYS A 161 -34.78 11.68 15.55
N GLY A 162 -35.66 10.94 16.21
CA GLY A 162 -35.67 10.81 17.67
C GLY A 162 -34.35 10.29 18.24
N ILE A 163 -34.01 10.74 19.45
CA ILE A 163 -32.76 10.39 20.15
C ILE A 163 -32.63 8.87 20.31
N TYR A 164 -33.71 8.19 20.71
CA TYR A 164 -33.72 6.73 20.86
C TYR A 164 -33.43 5.98 19.56
N TYR A 165 -33.95 6.45 18.42
CA TYR A 165 -33.67 5.85 17.12
C TYR A 165 -32.18 5.96 16.76
N LYS A 166 -31.58 7.15 16.96
CA LYS A 166 -30.14 7.38 16.71
C LYS A 166 -29.28 6.48 17.60
N PHE A 167 -29.64 6.36 18.87
CA PHE A 167 -28.94 5.52 19.83
C PHE A 167 -29.03 4.04 19.45
N ILE A 168 -30.23 3.51 19.19
CA ILE A 168 -30.44 2.09 18.85
C ILE A 168 -29.68 1.71 17.57
N ILE A 169 -29.81 2.50 16.50
CA ILE A 169 -29.08 2.22 15.25
C ILE A 169 -27.58 2.37 15.44
N GLY A 170 -27.15 3.41 16.16
CA GLY A 170 -25.73 3.63 16.43
C GLY A 170 -25.12 2.45 17.19
N PHE A 171 -25.80 1.97 18.23
CA PHE A 171 -25.41 0.80 18.99
C PHE A 171 -25.37 -0.46 18.12
N LEU A 172 -26.39 -0.70 17.28
CA LEU A 172 -26.45 -1.88 16.42
C LEU A 172 -25.31 -1.90 15.39
N ILE A 173 -25.02 -0.75 14.76
CA ILE A 173 -23.89 -0.62 13.82
C ILE A 173 -22.56 -0.92 14.52
N LEU A 174 -22.34 -0.35 15.71
CA LEU A 174 -21.14 -0.59 16.49
C LEU A 174 -21.04 -2.05 16.93
N PHE A 175 -22.12 -2.63 17.44
CA PHE A 175 -22.17 -4.01 17.90
C PHE A 175 -21.82 -4.99 16.78
N VAL A 176 -22.46 -4.86 15.61
CA VAL A 176 -22.17 -5.72 14.46
C VAL A 176 -20.73 -5.53 13.99
N SER A 177 -20.27 -4.29 13.83
CA SER A 177 -18.92 -4.00 13.33
C SER A 177 -17.84 -4.52 14.28
N CYS A 178 -17.96 -4.23 15.58
CA CYS A 178 -17.02 -4.69 16.60
C CYS A 178 -17.02 -6.21 16.72
N SER A 179 -18.20 -6.85 16.69
CA SER A 179 -18.30 -8.30 16.74
C SER A 179 -17.64 -8.96 15.53
N SER A 180 -17.90 -8.46 14.31
CA SER A 180 -17.27 -8.98 13.09
C SER A 180 -15.75 -8.82 13.12
N ILE A 181 -15.23 -7.67 13.56
CA ILE A 181 -13.79 -7.45 13.70
C ILE A 181 -13.20 -8.38 14.77
N TYR A 182 -13.86 -8.52 15.92
CA TYR A 182 -13.42 -9.41 17.00
C TYR A 182 -13.34 -10.87 16.55
N PHE A 183 -14.40 -11.40 15.93
CA PHE A 183 -14.41 -12.77 15.43
C PHE A 183 -13.35 -12.97 14.35
N PHE A 184 -13.18 -12.02 13.42
CA PHE A 184 -12.10 -12.12 12.44
C PHE A 184 -10.73 -12.19 13.11
N LEU A 185 -10.45 -11.30 14.07
CA LEU A 185 -9.16 -11.21 14.75
C LEU A 185 -8.87 -12.46 15.59
N LYS A 186 -9.89 -13.03 16.23
CA LYS A 186 -9.74 -14.18 17.13
C LYS A 186 -9.71 -15.52 16.41
N GLU A 187 -10.63 -15.72 15.45
CA GLU A 187 -10.92 -17.03 14.86
C GLU A 187 -10.13 -17.31 13.58
N THR A 188 -9.53 -16.30 12.96
CA THR A 188 -8.71 -16.50 11.74
C THR A 188 -7.23 -16.52 12.06
N TYR A 189 -6.47 -17.38 11.36
CA TYR A 189 -5.01 -17.41 11.46
C TYR A 189 -4.38 -16.03 11.19
N ILE A 190 -4.85 -15.32 10.17
CA ILE A 190 -4.36 -13.97 9.84
C ILE A 190 -4.71 -12.97 10.95
N GLY A 191 -5.92 -13.05 11.48
CA GLY A 191 -6.36 -12.26 12.63
C GLY A 191 -5.45 -12.43 13.83
N GLN A 192 -5.13 -13.68 14.20
CA GLN A 192 -4.21 -13.98 15.28
C GLN A 192 -2.80 -13.45 15.00
N ARG A 193 -2.33 -13.53 13.75
CA ARG A 193 -1.04 -12.92 13.37
C ARG A 193 -1.06 -11.39 13.40
N ILE A 194 -2.22 -10.76 13.24
CA ILE A 194 -2.40 -9.31 13.45
C ILE A 194 -2.40 -9.01 14.95
N MET A 195 -3.08 -9.77 15.79
CA MET A 195 -3.12 -9.52 17.24
C MET A 195 -1.76 -9.78 17.91
N ASN A 196 -1.16 -10.92 17.59
CA ASN A 196 0.05 -11.44 18.24
C ASN A 196 1.33 -11.05 17.49
N GLY A 197 1.24 -10.14 16.53
CA GLY A 197 2.43 -9.62 15.86
C GLY A 197 3.32 -8.90 16.87
N ILE A 198 4.63 -9.15 16.82
CA ILE A 198 5.61 -8.44 17.67
C ILE A 198 5.85 -7.05 17.06
N TYR A 199 4.88 -6.14 17.24
CA TYR A 199 4.97 -4.77 16.74
C TYR A 199 6.08 -3.98 17.43
N SER A 200 6.41 -4.33 18.68
CA SER A 200 7.55 -3.77 19.41
C SER A 200 8.87 -4.04 18.69
N GLU A 201 9.10 -5.24 18.17
CA GLU A 201 10.30 -5.55 17.37
C GLU A 201 10.36 -4.69 16.11
N LYS A 202 9.24 -4.53 15.39
CA LYS A 202 9.20 -3.65 14.21
C LYS A 202 9.51 -2.19 14.56
N LEU A 203 8.98 -1.68 15.67
CA LEU A 203 9.29 -0.33 16.14
C LEU A 203 10.75 -0.20 16.55
N ASN A 204 11.29 -1.20 17.27
CA ASN A 204 12.70 -1.25 17.66
C ASN A 204 13.60 -1.27 16.42
N HIS A 205 13.26 -2.02 15.37
CA HIS A 205 13.99 -1.96 14.10
C HIS A 205 14.03 -0.55 13.49
N HIS A 206 12.95 0.23 13.59
CA HIS A 206 13.02 1.62 13.15
C HIS A 206 13.95 2.47 14.04
N VAL A 207 13.86 2.31 15.36
CA VAL A 207 14.70 3.03 16.33
C VAL A 207 16.18 2.71 16.15
N ASP A 208 16.52 1.42 16.01
CA ASP A 208 17.90 0.95 15.90
C ASP A 208 18.57 1.40 14.60
N TYR A 209 17.82 1.44 13.50
CA TYR A 209 18.31 2.05 12.26
C TYR A 209 18.68 3.51 12.49
N TRP A 210 17.77 4.31 13.06
CA TRP A 210 18.04 5.74 13.31
C TRP A 210 19.21 5.94 14.28
N ASN A 211 19.34 5.09 15.30
CA ASN A 211 20.49 5.09 16.20
C ASN A 211 21.81 4.80 15.45
N THR A 212 21.78 3.86 14.49
CA THR A 212 22.94 3.48 13.67
C THR A 212 23.41 4.63 12.79
N ILE A 213 22.48 5.35 12.13
CA ILE A 213 22.83 6.45 11.20
C ILE A 213 22.93 7.83 11.87
N LYS A 214 22.60 7.95 13.17
CA LYS A 214 22.49 9.24 13.87
C LYS A 214 23.75 10.09 13.77
N LYS A 215 24.93 9.47 13.83
CA LYS A 215 26.22 10.17 13.82
C LYS A 215 26.79 10.34 12.40
N ASP A 216 26.48 9.42 11.50
CA ASP A 216 27.12 9.30 10.20
C ASP A 216 26.10 9.01 9.08
N PHE A 217 25.08 9.85 8.93
CA PHE A 217 24.04 9.65 7.92
C PHE A 217 24.60 9.52 6.50
N PHE A 218 25.69 10.24 6.17
CA PHE A 218 26.28 10.22 4.83
C PHE A 218 27.22 9.03 4.58
N ILE A 219 27.23 8.04 5.46
CA ILE A 219 27.98 6.80 5.30
C ILE A 219 26.96 5.67 5.10
N TYR A 220 27.30 4.73 4.22
CA TYR A 220 26.50 3.52 4.03
C TYR A 220 26.31 2.79 5.37
N PRO A 221 25.06 2.53 5.81
CA PRO A 221 24.82 1.87 7.08
C PRO A 221 25.39 0.45 7.05
N LYS A 222 26.27 0.14 8.00
CA LYS A 222 26.78 -1.22 8.20
C LYS A 222 25.74 -2.04 8.95
N ILE A 223 25.39 -3.20 8.42
CA ILE A 223 24.50 -4.16 9.09
C ILE A 223 25.37 -5.26 9.67
N THR A 224 25.28 -5.47 10.98
CA THR A 224 25.85 -6.65 11.64
C THR A 224 25.01 -7.87 11.26
N ILE A 225 25.57 -8.77 10.46
CA ILE A 225 24.96 -10.05 10.10
C ILE A 225 25.56 -11.10 11.03
N GLY A 226 24.73 -11.73 11.86
CA GLY A 226 25.15 -12.81 12.76
C GLY A 226 23.94 -13.56 13.32
N SER A 227 24.11 -14.82 13.71
CA SER A 227 23.03 -15.66 14.28
C SER A 227 22.42 -15.08 15.57
N GLU A 228 23.15 -14.19 16.25
CA GLU A 228 22.72 -13.48 17.47
C GLU A 228 22.06 -12.13 17.18
N TYR A 229 22.14 -11.63 15.95
CA TYR A 229 21.65 -10.31 15.54
C TYR A 229 20.58 -10.46 14.45
N THR A 230 19.31 -10.53 14.86
CA THR A 230 18.14 -10.61 13.97
C THR A 230 17.70 -9.25 13.43
N PHE A 231 18.64 -8.37 13.05
CA PHE A 231 18.31 -7.04 12.53
C PHE A 231 18.24 -7.04 11.00
N TRP A 232 17.13 -7.53 10.47
CA TRP A 232 16.76 -7.41 9.06
C TRP A 232 15.89 -6.15 8.90
N TYR A 233 16.54 -4.98 8.80
CA TYR A 233 15.86 -3.71 8.55
C TYR A 233 15.30 -3.69 7.13
N HIS A 234 13.97 -3.75 6.97
CA HIS A 234 13.38 -3.66 5.65
C HIS A 234 12.25 -2.66 5.57
N ASN A 235 12.52 -1.59 4.84
CA ASN A 235 11.52 -0.70 4.29
C ASN A 235 12.14 0.09 3.14
N ILE A 236 11.28 0.72 2.34
CA ILE A 236 11.74 1.45 1.16
C ILE A 236 12.83 2.47 1.46
N PHE A 237 12.78 3.15 2.62
CA PHE A 237 13.70 4.22 2.95
C PHE A 237 15.07 3.68 3.40
N PHE A 238 15.05 2.67 4.27
CA PHE A 238 16.27 2.09 4.84
C PHE A 238 17.02 1.28 3.80
N ASP A 239 16.28 0.48 3.01
CA ASP A 239 16.87 -0.30 1.93
C ASP A 239 17.38 0.61 0.80
N SER A 240 16.72 1.74 0.52
CA SER A 240 17.26 2.74 -0.40
C SER A 240 18.56 3.35 0.12
N HIS A 241 18.66 3.63 1.42
CA HIS A 241 19.90 4.13 2.01
C HIS A 241 21.04 3.11 1.88
N LYS A 242 20.77 1.85 2.25
CA LYS A 242 21.72 0.75 2.16
C LYS A 242 22.18 0.47 0.73
N THR A 243 21.26 0.45 -0.24
CA THR A 243 21.55 -0.02 -1.61
C THR A 243 21.98 1.10 -2.54
N SER A 244 21.40 2.30 -2.37
CA SER A 244 21.51 3.42 -3.31
C SER A 244 22.17 4.64 -2.69
N GLY A 245 22.58 4.56 -1.43
CA GLY A 245 23.35 5.56 -0.73
C GLY A 245 22.53 6.67 -0.05
N PRO A 246 23.20 7.50 0.76
CA PRO A 246 22.57 8.50 1.62
C PRO A 246 21.86 9.61 0.87
N ILE A 247 22.41 10.04 -0.27
CA ILE A 247 21.82 11.10 -1.09
C ILE A 247 20.46 10.63 -1.65
N THR A 248 20.40 9.41 -2.17
CA THR A 248 19.17 8.81 -2.69
C THR A 248 18.12 8.68 -1.59
N ALA A 249 18.51 8.20 -0.40
CA ALA A 249 17.61 8.12 0.74
C ALA A 249 17.09 9.49 1.15
N LEU A 250 17.96 10.51 1.23
CA LEU A 250 17.58 11.87 1.56
C LEU A 250 16.56 12.43 0.55
N ILE A 251 16.79 12.25 -0.74
CA ILE A 251 15.84 12.65 -1.80
C ILE A 251 14.50 11.95 -1.60
N LEU A 252 14.50 10.64 -1.30
CA LEU A 252 13.28 9.86 -1.07
C LEU A 252 12.50 10.36 0.15
N TYR A 253 13.19 10.67 1.26
CA TYR A 253 12.57 11.27 2.46
C TYR A 253 11.98 12.65 2.15
N ILE A 254 12.74 13.53 1.49
CA ILE A 254 12.27 14.86 1.09
C ILE A 254 11.05 14.74 0.20
N TYR A 255 11.08 13.84 -0.79
CA TYR A 255 9.98 13.60 -1.71
C TYR A 255 8.72 13.12 -0.97
N SER A 256 8.87 12.17 -0.05
CA SER A 256 7.76 11.67 0.77
C SER A 256 7.13 12.78 1.62
N VAL A 257 7.95 13.58 2.32
CA VAL A 257 7.48 14.71 3.12
C VAL A 257 6.81 15.77 2.25
N PHE A 258 7.42 16.10 1.10
CA PHE A 258 6.88 17.06 0.15
C PHE A 258 5.50 16.69 -0.37
N ILE A 259 5.31 15.44 -0.81
CA ILE A 259 4.00 14.94 -1.26
C ILE A 259 2.98 15.02 -0.12
N PHE A 260 3.36 14.57 1.08
CA PHE A 260 2.49 14.61 2.24
C PHE A 260 2.00 16.03 2.54
N LEU A 261 2.92 17.00 2.60
CA LEU A 261 2.59 18.39 2.89
C LEU A 261 1.67 19.00 1.82
N ILE A 262 1.90 18.72 0.53
CA ILE A 262 1.03 19.20 -0.55
C ILE A 262 -0.36 18.57 -0.44
N ALA A 263 -0.43 17.25 -0.27
CA ALA A 263 -1.69 16.52 -0.17
C ALA A 263 -2.51 16.98 1.04
N LEU A 264 -1.85 17.18 2.19
CA LEU A 264 -2.46 17.70 3.40
C LEU A 264 -2.97 19.13 3.21
N LYS A 265 -2.13 20.03 2.69
CA LYS A 265 -2.50 21.44 2.43
C LYS A 265 -3.72 21.53 1.52
N LYS A 266 -3.75 20.75 0.43
CA LYS A 266 -4.89 20.74 -0.50
C LYS A 266 -6.14 20.12 0.14
N SER A 267 -5.99 19.08 0.97
CA SER A 267 -7.11 18.45 1.69
C SER A 267 -7.74 19.38 2.73
N LEU A 268 -6.93 20.18 3.44
CA LEU A 268 -7.42 21.16 4.42
C LEU A 268 -8.25 22.29 3.78
N LYS A 269 -8.03 22.57 2.50
CA LYS A 269 -8.88 23.49 1.72
C LYS A 269 -10.25 22.92 1.34
N ARG A 270 -10.62 21.74 1.87
CA ARG A 270 -11.89 21.03 1.65
C ARG A 270 -12.16 20.62 0.20
N ASP A 271 -11.12 20.49 -0.62
CA ASP A 271 -11.28 19.81 -1.92
C ASP A 271 -11.43 18.30 -1.70
N TYR A 272 -12.64 17.79 -1.98
CA TYR A 272 -12.97 16.37 -1.89
C TYR A 272 -12.06 15.49 -2.76
N ARG A 273 -11.48 16.01 -3.84
CA ARG A 273 -10.56 15.26 -4.71
C ARG A 273 -9.21 15.12 -4.04
N SER A 274 -8.65 16.21 -3.55
CA SER A 274 -7.40 16.21 -2.79
C SER A 274 -7.44 15.31 -1.56
N PHE A 275 -8.58 15.27 -0.85
CA PHE A 275 -8.79 14.33 0.25
C PHE A 275 -8.63 12.86 -0.18
N ARG A 276 -9.07 12.47 -1.39
CA ARG A 276 -8.94 11.09 -1.89
C ARG A 276 -7.48 10.70 -2.12
N TYR A 277 -6.67 11.61 -2.64
CA TYR A 277 -5.25 11.38 -2.86
C TYR A 277 -4.48 11.33 -1.55
N PHE A 278 -4.84 12.20 -0.61
CA PHE A 278 -4.29 12.15 0.74
C PHE A 278 -4.66 10.85 1.44
N HIS A 279 -5.92 10.41 1.33
CA HIS A 279 -6.37 9.14 1.89
C HIS A 279 -5.62 7.95 1.27
N PHE A 280 -5.40 7.96 -0.05
CA PHE A 280 -4.57 6.95 -0.71
C PHE A 280 -3.13 6.97 -0.17
N TYR A 281 -2.51 8.15 -0.02
CA TYR A 281 -1.17 8.30 0.55
C TYR A 281 -1.09 7.68 1.97
N ILE A 282 -2.07 7.95 2.83
CA ILE A 282 -2.16 7.34 4.16
C ILE A 282 -2.28 5.81 4.10
N CYS A 283 -3.09 5.26 3.18
CA CYS A 283 -3.17 3.81 2.97
C CYS A 283 -1.87 3.21 2.39
N PHE A 284 -1.07 4.02 1.71
CA PHE A 284 0.12 3.58 1.00
C PHE A 284 1.37 3.54 1.90
N ILE A 285 1.46 4.42 2.91
CA ILE A 285 2.60 4.46 3.86
C ILE A 285 2.87 3.10 4.52
N PRO A 286 1.88 2.36 5.05
CA PRO A 286 2.14 1.05 5.66
C PRO A 286 2.80 0.07 4.69
N TYR A 287 2.51 0.15 3.39
CA TYR A 287 3.22 -0.64 2.40
C TYR A 287 4.65 -0.16 2.21
N LEU A 288 4.89 1.15 2.06
CA LEU A 288 6.27 1.68 2.00
C LEU A 288 7.13 1.26 3.21
N MET A 289 6.51 1.14 4.39
CA MET A 289 7.17 0.70 5.62
C MET A 289 7.36 -0.82 5.74
N THR A 290 6.64 -1.63 4.96
CA THR A 290 6.69 -3.10 5.03
C THR A 290 7.23 -3.76 3.76
N THR A 291 7.37 -2.99 2.68
CA THR A 291 7.92 -3.43 1.40
C THR A 291 9.43 -3.42 1.46
N ILE A 292 10.03 -4.49 0.93
CA ILE A 292 11.47 -4.63 0.81
C ILE A 292 11.83 -4.37 -0.65
N PRO A 293 12.18 -3.13 -1.05
CA PRO A 293 12.43 -2.86 -2.44
C PRO A 293 13.59 -3.73 -2.94
N TRP A 294 13.48 -4.20 -4.18
CA TRP A 294 14.53 -4.93 -4.90
C TRP A 294 14.77 -6.39 -4.48
N GLU A 295 14.14 -6.89 -3.41
CA GLU A 295 14.17 -8.31 -3.06
C GLU A 295 13.16 -9.14 -3.87
N SER A 296 12.19 -8.49 -4.52
CA SER A 296 11.28 -9.11 -5.46
C SER A 296 10.78 -8.14 -6.54
N SER A 297 9.59 -8.39 -7.07
CA SER A 297 8.85 -7.58 -8.05
C SER A 297 8.27 -6.28 -7.45
N GLU A 298 8.98 -5.64 -6.52
CA GLU A 298 8.50 -4.48 -5.76
C GLU A 298 9.02 -3.13 -6.27
N SER A 299 9.85 -3.11 -7.33
CA SER A 299 10.20 -1.85 -8.04
C SER A 299 8.97 -1.07 -8.54
N GLN A 300 7.88 -1.80 -8.78
CA GLN A 300 6.58 -1.29 -9.18
C GLN A 300 5.96 -0.39 -8.09
N MET A 301 6.29 -0.62 -6.82
CA MET A 301 5.86 0.25 -5.72
C MET A 301 6.53 1.61 -5.79
N VAL A 302 7.80 1.66 -6.17
CA VAL A 302 8.53 2.92 -6.39
C VAL A 302 7.93 3.67 -7.57
N ALA A 303 7.58 2.97 -8.66
CA ALA A 303 6.91 3.56 -9.80
C ALA A 303 5.51 4.10 -9.45
N LEU A 304 4.75 3.38 -8.62
CA LEU A 304 3.46 3.85 -8.12
C LEU A 304 3.63 5.06 -7.19
N PHE A 305 4.69 5.08 -6.36
CA PHE A 305 4.98 6.20 -5.47
C PHE A 305 5.37 7.46 -6.24
N ALA A 306 6.24 7.32 -7.24
CA ALA A 306 6.62 8.40 -8.15
C ALA A 306 5.38 8.95 -8.88
N GLY A 307 4.55 8.06 -9.44
CA GLY A 307 3.33 8.44 -10.12
C GLY A 307 2.30 9.15 -9.22
N LEU A 308 2.21 8.73 -7.95
CA LEU A 308 1.33 9.36 -6.96
C LEU A 308 1.76 10.81 -6.70
N GLY A 309 3.06 11.06 -6.56
CA GLY A 309 3.55 12.42 -6.38
C GLY A 309 3.33 13.29 -7.60
N ALA A 310 3.50 12.76 -8.82
CA ALA A 310 3.12 13.47 -10.04
C ALA A 310 1.62 13.83 -10.04
N LEU A 311 0.75 12.89 -9.65
CA LEU A 311 -0.69 13.12 -9.56
C LEU A 311 -1.03 14.21 -8.53
N ILE A 312 -0.43 14.18 -7.35
CA ILE A 312 -0.69 15.14 -6.27
C ILE A 312 -0.18 16.54 -6.62
N THR A 313 0.97 16.63 -7.29
CA THR A 313 1.61 17.91 -7.63
C THR A 313 0.98 18.58 -8.84
N THR A 314 0.55 17.81 -9.84
CA THR A 314 0.09 18.34 -11.14
C THR A 314 -1.42 18.40 -11.32
N VAL A 315 -2.20 17.92 -10.36
CA VAL A 315 -3.66 18.08 -10.36
C VAL A 315 -4.02 19.29 -9.49
N ASP A 316 -4.59 20.32 -10.11
CA ASP A 316 -5.16 21.50 -9.47
C ASP A 316 -6.64 21.66 -9.82
N ASP A 317 -7.28 22.69 -9.25
CA ASP A 317 -8.71 22.92 -9.47
C ASP A 317 -9.06 23.36 -10.89
N GLN A 318 -8.07 23.81 -11.66
CA GLN A 318 -8.21 24.23 -13.05
C GLN A 318 -7.95 23.08 -14.04
N THR A 319 -7.48 21.93 -13.56
CA THR A 319 -7.19 20.77 -14.41
C THR A 319 -8.48 20.24 -15.04
N PRO A 320 -8.60 20.21 -16.38
CA PRO A 320 -9.83 19.80 -17.05
C PRO A 320 -10.23 18.36 -16.68
N GLU A 321 -11.52 18.14 -16.43
CA GLU A 321 -12.08 16.80 -16.14
C GLU A 321 -12.27 15.91 -17.38
N MET A 322 -12.09 16.47 -18.60
CA MET A 322 -12.44 15.81 -19.87
C MET A 322 -11.83 14.41 -20.07
#